data_AF-A0A6C0DRY9-F1
#
_entry.id   AF-A0A6C0DRY9-F1
#
_cell.length_a   1.000
_cell.length_b   1.000
_cell.length_c   1.000
_cell.angle_alpha   90.00
_cell.angle_beta   90.00
_cell.angle_gamma   90.00
#
_symmetry.space_group_name_H-M   'P 1'
#
loop_
_entity.id
_entity.type
_entity.pdbx_description
1 polymer ?
#
loop_
_entity_poly.entity_id
_entity_poly.type
_entity_poly.pdbx_seq_one_letter_code
_entity_poly.pdbx_strand_id
1 'polypeptide(L)'
;MDEKFKHSYFKSIPIDLKHLEENFIQTEDDIKYGYNAFRIHDFQNYIPIYSTLFNMNEKNYNQVTLNNQYHFMNMNTVYDSINKTTCNKPVFIKFSPLIDPIRFMIGKYNSYDSIRRLPTINNSEECFAKLVNYNNVSYVDGFYCFLTNILLEKHGFIHGLQYYGSYLGVQDVYKANVTDDIDYLKSSDYFNENINNGFSITDMPKNEYGNFGSRGNKNKLQISETNHNITIDNVDTFTETNNDTITDNSTDIKSTQPTIELESIYETEKNKDGTNKSESNGYSSTNTSNNSEANYSTDEESDTESTNDNEKEDDEDWETDEDDESNSNCSSISEEEEHIYAYIKEFPTQMICIEKCDGTLDDLFLKDKINIDTGATALFQIIMILNTYQKAFQFTHNDLHTNNIMYVKTDIEYLYYKFENEIYRVPTHGVIYKIIDFGRSIYTYNGTLYCSDSFAKDGDANSQYNCEPYYNNKKPHIPPNYSFDLCRLGTSIYDFIIDDDEKPQDMDDLQKMICCWCKDDQGKNVLYKKNGEERYPNFKLYKMIARTVHNHKPNEQLKHSIFKQFLFSGTYDKLIDIDSIPSYA
;
A
#
# COMPACT_ATOMS: atom_id res chain seq x y z
N MET A 1 -28.15 11.93 -25.74
CA MET A 1 -28.34 10.46 -25.63
C MET A 1 -27.01 9.91 -26.07
N ASP A 2 -26.05 9.99 -25.16
CA ASP A 2 -24.64 10.01 -25.54
C ASP A 2 -24.06 8.63 -25.29
N GLU A 3 -23.13 8.23 -26.16
CA GLU A 3 -22.45 6.95 -26.22
C GLU A 3 -21.66 6.63 -24.94
N LYS A 4 -22.35 6.49 -23.80
CA LYS A 4 -21.81 5.87 -22.59
C LYS A 4 -21.57 4.39 -22.92
N PHE A 5 -20.35 4.11 -23.36
CA PHE A 5 -19.75 2.80 -23.62
C PHE A 5 -20.62 1.81 -24.40
N LYS A 6 -20.65 1.94 -25.73
CA LYS A 6 -20.97 0.79 -26.58
C LYS A 6 -19.89 -0.29 -26.37
N HIS A 7 -20.35 -1.44 -25.92
CA HIS A 7 -19.57 -2.63 -25.54
C HIS A 7 -18.34 -2.86 -26.41
N SER A 8 -17.19 -2.94 -25.77
CA SER A 8 -16.06 -3.65 -26.33
C SER A 8 -15.45 -4.41 -25.17
N TYR A 9 -15.77 -5.68 -25.10
CA TYR A 9 -14.91 -6.63 -24.43
C TYR A 9 -13.76 -6.91 -25.38
N PHE A 10 -12.60 -7.24 -24.84
CA PHE A 10 -11.51 -7.78 -25.63
C PHE A 10 -11.53 -9.31 -25.55
N LYS A 11 -11.28 -9.99 -26.67
CA LYS A 11 -11.12 -11.44 -26.67
C LYS A 11 -9.73 -11.76 -26.14
N SER A 12 -9.66 -12.38 -24.96
CA SER A 12 -8.41 -12.67 -24.27
C SER A 12 -7.39 -13.37 -25.18
N ILE A 13 -6.12 -12.94 -25.06
CA ILE A 13 -4.97 -13.59 -25.68
C ILE A 13 -4.44 -14.62 -24.68
N PRO A 14 -4.21 -15.88 -25.07
CA PRO A 14 -3.60 -16.87 -24.19
C PRO A 14 -2.24 -16.41 -23.68
N ILE A 15 -2.02 -16.50 -22.37
CA ILE A 15 -0.75 -16.21 -21.72
C ILE A 15 0.04 -17.51 -21.57
N ASP A 16 1.31 -17.48 -21.98
CA ASP A 16 2.23 -18.61 -21.81
C ASP A 16 2.85 -18.56 -20.39
N LEU A 17 2.12 -19.09 -19.41
CA LEU A 17 2.59 -19.16 -18.02
C LEU A 17 3.88 -19.95 -17.88
N LYS A 18 4.08 -20.98 -18.71
CA LYS A 18 5.29 -21.80 -18.65
C LYS A 18 6.52 -20.99 -19.05
N HIS A 19 6.41 -20.19 -20.11
CA HIS A 19 7.48 -19.28 -20.50
C HIS A 19 7.77 -18.24 -19.41
N LEU A 20 6.75 -17.74 -18.71
CA LEU A 20 6.94 -16.82 -17.59
C LEU A 20 7.62 -17.49 -16.39
N GLU A 21 7.23 -18.73 -16.07
CA GLU A 21 7.84 -19.54 -15.02
C GLU A 21 9.34 -19.76 -15.29
N GLU A 22 9.70 -20.14 -16.53
CA GLU A 22 11.08 -20.41 -16.95
C GLU A 22 11.99 -19.16 -16.91
N ASN A 23 11.42 -17.96 -17.05
CA ASN A 23 12.16 -16.70 -17.05
C ASN A 23 12.03 -15.91 -15.74
N PHE A 24 11.41 -16.50 -14.71
CA PHE A 24 11.29 -15.86 -13.41
C PHE A 24 12.64 -15.81 -12.70
N ILE A 25 13.04 -14.62 -12.25
CA ILE A 25 14.28 -14.43 -11.49
C ILE A 25 13.95 -14.68 -10.01
N GLN A 26 14.48 -15.76 -9.45
CA GLN A 26 14.26 -16.17 -8.07
C GLN A 26 15.40 -15.71 -7.16
N THR A 27 15.08 -15.29 -5.93
CA THR A 27 16.08 -15.11 -4.87
C THR A 27 16.50 -16.44 -4.25
N GLU A 28 17.54 -16.46 -3.41
CA GLU A 28 17.95 -17.66 -2.68
C GLU A 28 16.84 -18.21 -1.79
N ASP A 29 16.11 -17.33 -1.09
CA ASP A 29 14.93 -17.70 -0.32
C ASP A 29 13.80 -18.24 -1.21
N ASP A 30 13.56 -17.63 -2.37
CA ASP A 30 12.53 -18.11 -3.28
C ASP A 30 12.82 -19.56 -3.72
N ILE A 31 14.09 -19.89 -3.99
CA ILE A 31 14.51 -21.26 -4.32
C ILE A 31 14.30 -22.18 -3.12
N LYS A 32 14.71 -21.75 -1.92
CA LYS A 32 14.61 -22.52 -0.68
C LYS A 32 13.17 -22.89 -0.33
N TYR A 33 12.24 -21.95 -0.46
CA TYR A 33 10.83 -22.15 -0.16
C TYR A 33 9.98 -22.53 -1.39
N GLY A 34 10.61 -22.73 -2.55
CA GLY A 34 9.96 -23.19 -3.78
C GLY A 34 9.01 -22.17 -4.43
N TYR A 35 9.18 -20.88 -4.13
CA TYR A 35 8.36 -19.80 -4.65
C TYR A 35 8.69 -19.46 -6.10
N ASN A 36 7.66 -19.43 -6.96
CA ASN A 36 7.72 -18.85 -8.29
C ASN A 36 6.36 -18.20 -8.58
N ALA A 37 6.38 -16.89 -8.86
CA ALA A 37 5.15 -16.10 -8.99
C ALA A 37 4.23 -16.56 -10.15
N PHE A 38 4.77 -17.29 -11.14
CA PHE A 38 4.04 -17.74 -12.32
C PHE A 38 3.66 -19.22 -12.27
N ARG A 39 4.00 -19.94 -11.19
CA ARG A 39 3.42 -21.26 -10.91
C ARG A 39 2.00 -21.09 -10.40
N ILE A 40 1.09 -20.97 -11.36
CA ILE A 40 -0.32 -20.68 -11.16
C ILE A 40 -1.16 -21.77 -11.83
N HIS A 41 -2.05 -22.40 -11.05
CA HIS A 41 -3.09 -23.28 -11.58
C HIS A 41 -4.46 -22.59 -11.58
N ASP A 42 -5.43 -23.23 -12.24
CA ASP A 42 -6.80 -22.72 -12.41
C ASP A 42 -6.87 -21.28 -12.97
N PHE A 43 -5.93 -20.94 -13.86
CA PHE A 43 -5.84 -19.61 -14.45
C PHE A 43 -7.09 -19.24 -15.26
N GLN A 44 -7.69 -18.09 -14.95
CA GLN A 44 -8.91 -17.61 -15.60
C GLN A 44 -8.91 -16.09 -15.81
N ASN A 45 -9.59 -15.67 -16.88
CA ASN A 45 -9.89 -14.28 -17.21
C ASN A 45 -11.12 -13.75 -16.45
N TYR A 46 -11.97 -14.64 -15.94
CA TYR A 46 -13.18 -14.23 -15.25
C TYR A 46 -12.86 -13.68 -13.86
N ILE A 47 -13.25 -12.43 -13.63
CA ILE A 47 -13.22 -11.76 -12.35
C ILE A 47 -14.67 -11.41 -11.98
N PRO A 48 -15.18 -11.73 -10.79
CA PRO A 48 -16.57 -11.50 -10.40
C PRO A 48 -17.09 -10.08 -10.65
N ILE A 49 -16.24 -9.06 -10.47
CA ILE A 49 -16.60 -7.66 -10.77
C ILE A 49 -17.03 -7.44 -12.22
N TYR A 50 -16.60 -8.28 -13.17
CA TYR A 50 -17.03 -8.17 -14.57
C TYR A 50 -18.52 -8.47 -14.77
N SER A 51 -19.17 -9.15 -13.82
CA SER A 51 -20.62 -9.39 -13.86
C SER A 51 -21.45 -8.11 -13.70
N THR A 52 -20.88 -7.06 -13.10
CA THR A 52 -21.54 -5.74 -13.01
C THR A 52 -21.45 -4.95 -14.32
N LEU A 53 -20.53 -5.34 -15.21
CA LEU A 53 -20.19 -4.62 -16.44
C LEU A 53 -20.74 -5.30 -17.70
N PHE A 54 -20.77 -6.63 -17.72
CA PHE A 54 -21.09 -7.43 -18.90
C PHE A 54 -22.13 -8.49 -18.60
N ASN A 55 -23.00 -8.76 -19.59
CA ASN A 55 -23.86 -9.95 -19.57
C ASN A 55 -23.04 -11.20 -19.91
N MET A 56 -22.60 -11.92 -18.87
CA MET A 56 -21.80 -13.14 -19.00
C MET A 56 -22.69 -14.39 -19.14
N ASN A 57 -22.17 -15.39 -19.84
CA ASN A 57 -22.73 -16.73 -19.97
C ASN A 57 -21.60 -17.78 -19.99
N GLU A 58 -21.95 -19.06 -19.92
CA GLU A 58 -20.98 -20.17 -19.89
C GLU A 58 -19.99 -20.20 -21.06
N LYS A 59 -20.33 -19.59 -22.20
CA LYS A 59 -19.47 -19.61 -23.40
C LYS A 59 -18.47 -18.46 -23.44
N ASN A 60 -18.76 -17.32 -22.79
CA ASN A 60 -17.96 -16.10 -22.93
C ASN A 60 -17.24 -15.67 -21.64
N TYR A 61 -17.66 -16.11 -20.46
CA TYR A 61 -17.19 -15.56 -19.18
C TYR A 61 -15.66 -15.60 -19.03
N ASN A 62 -15.03 -16.67 -19.54
CA ASN A 62 -13.57 -16.85 -19.47
C ASN A 62 -12.83 -16.48 -20.78
N GLN A 63 -13.51 -15.90 -21.77
CA GLN A 63 -12.93 -15.47 -23.04
C GLN A 63 -12.81 -13.95 -23.17
N VAL A 64 -13.38 -13.22 -22.22
CA VAL A 64 -13.57 -11.79 -22.25
C VAL A 64 -12.74 -11.12 -21.17
N THR A 65 -12.04 -10.05 -21.55
CA THR A 65 -11.39 -9.12 -20.63
C THR A 65 -11.89 -7.70 -20.89
N LEU A 66 -11.51 -6.78 -20.00
CA LEU A 66 -11.67 -5.34 -20.22
C LEU A 66 -10.95 -4.92 -21.52
N ASN A 67 -11.52 -3.95 -22.23
CA ASN A 67 -10.95 -3.45 -23.49
C ASN A 67 -10.12 -2.20 -23.25
N ASN A 68 -8.84 -2.33 -23.52
CA ASN A 68 -7.80 -1.33 -23.43
C ASN A 68 -6.86 -1.50 -24.62
N GLN A 69 -6.00 -0.52 -24.90
CA GLN A 69 -5.14 -0.58 -26.09
C GLN A 69 -4.08 -1.68 -25.99
N TYR A 70 -3.44 -1.83 -24.84
CA TYR A 70 -2.28 -2.71 -24.67
C TYR A 70 -2.61 -3.93 -23.81
N HIS A 71 -2.34 -5.14 -24.29
CA HIS A 71 -2.59 -6.37 -23.55
C HIS A 71 -1.30 -7.08 -23.14
N PHE A 72 -1.27 -7.60 -21.92
CA PHE A 72 -0.12 -8.32 -21.39
C PHE A 72 0.26 -9.53 -22.26
N MET A 73 1.56 -9.69 -22.51
CA MET A 73 2.12 -10.92 -23.10
C MET A 73 3.23 -11.50 -22.23
N ASN A 74 4.21 -10.66 -21.85
CA ASN A 74 5.26 -11.01 -20.91
C ASN A 74 5.77 -9.76 -20.18
N MET A 75 6.76 -9.92 -19.29
CA MET A 75 7.27 -8.85 -18.43
C MET A 75 7.85 -7.63 -19.15
N ASN A 76 8.17 -7.74 -20.45
CA ASN A 76 8.74 -6.64 -21.24
C ASN A 76 7.97 -6.34 -22.53
N THR A 77 6.93 -7.11 -22.84
CA THR A 77 6.22 -7.01 -24.13
C THR A 77 4.73 -7.03 -23.92
N VAL A 78 4.05 -6.15 -24.64
CA VAL A 78 2.58 -6.07 -24.70
C VAL A 78 2.10 -6.11 -26.15
N TYR A 79 0.86 -6.54 -26.34
CA TYR A 79 0.19 -6.53 -27.64
C TYR A 79 -0.67 -5.27 -27.77
N ASP A 80 -0.40 -4.44 -28.78
CA ASP A 80 -1.22 -3.30 -29.15
C ASP A 80 -2.41 -3.77 -30.01
N SER A 81 -3.62 -3.71 -29.44
CA SER A 81 -4.86 -4.14 -30.10
C SER A 81 -5.30 -3.22 -31.25
N ILE A 82 -4.90 -1.95 -31.22
CA ILE A 82 -5.24 -0.95 -32.24
C ILE A 82 -4.35 -1.13 -33.46
N ASN A 83 -3.03 -1.18 -33.24
CA ASN A 83 -2.04 -1.30 -34.32
C ASN A 83 -1.78 -2.75 -34.75
N LYS A 84 -2.24 -3.73 -33.95
CA LYS A 84 -2.03 -5.18 -34.16
C LYS A 84 -0.55 -5.56 -34.20
N THR A 85 0.24 -4.95 -33.33
CA THR A 85 1.69 -5.13 -33.23
C THR A 85 2.11 -5.42 -31.80
N THR A 86 3.28 -6.02 -31.62
CA THR A 86 3.90 -6.13 -30.30
C THR A 86 4.76 -4.92 -30.01
N CYS A 87 4.71 -4.44 -28.77
CA CYS A 87 5.45 -3.28 -28.30
C CYS A 87 6.28 -3.67 -27.08
N ASN A 88 7.52 -3.18 -27.02
CA ASN A 88 8.35 -3.32 -25.82
C ASN A 88 7.90 -2.28 -24.79
N LYS A 89 7.32 -2.76 -23.69
CA LYS A 89 6.87 -1.96 -22.55
C LYS A 89 7.12 -2.80 -21.28
N PRO A 90 7.94 -2.30 -20.33
CA PRO A 90 8.10 -2.96 -19.04
C PRO A 90 6.77 -3.05 -18.29
N VAL A 91 6.46 -4.25 -17.81
CA VAL A 91 5.25 -4.56 -17.06
C VAL A 91 5.62 -4.82 -15.61
N PHE A 92 4.80 -4.28 -14.71
CA PHE A 92 4.75 -4.69 -13.32
C PHE A 92 3.47 -5.50 -13.07
N ILE A 93 3.59 -6.52 -12.23
CA ILE A 93 2.47 -7.38 -11.87
C ILE A 93 2.29 -7.28 -10.36
N LYS A 94 1.13 -6.76 -9.93
CA LYS A 94 0.69 -6.85 -8.54
C LYS A 94 -0.06 -8.16 -8.37
N PHE A 95 0.44 -9.03 -7.51
CA PHE A 95 -0.25 -10.25 -7.07
C PHE A 95 -1.06 -9.92 -5.82
N SER A 96 -2.34 -9.60 -6.01
CA SER A 96 -3.24 -9.21 -4.92
C SER A 96 -3.96 -10.44 -4.35
N PRO A 97 -3.88 -10.70 -3.04
CA PRO A 97 -4.48 -11.87 -2.43
C PRO A 97 -6.01 -11.73 -2.34
N LEU A 98 -6.76 -12.77 -2.75
CA LEU A 98 -8.23 -12.71 -2.72
C LEU A 98 -8.82 -12.89 -1.31
N ILE A 99 -8.02 -13.41 -0.38
CA ILE A 99 -8.31 -13.56 1.04
C ILE A 99 -7.13 -13.04 1.86
N ASP A 100 -7.37 -12.61 3.09
CA ASP A 100 -6.33 -12.00 3.94
C ASP A 100 -5.31 -13.07 4.38
N PRO A 101 -4.02 -12.96 4.00
CA PRO A 101 -2.98 -13.92 4.36
C PRO A 101 -2.77 -14.06 5.87
N ILE A 102 -2.84 -12.96 6.62
CA ILE A 102 -2.64 -12.95 8.07
C ILE A 102 -3.78 -13.70 8.75
N ARG A 103 -5.04 -13.39 8.38
CA ARG A 103 -6.22 -14.10 8.89
C ARG A 103 -6.21 -15.60 8.58
N PHE A 104 -5.66 -15.96 7.42
CA PHE A 104 -5.44 -17.35 7.07
C PHE A 104 -4.44 -18.02 8.02
N MET A 105 -3.31 -17.36 8.25
CA MET A 105 -2.23 -17.87 9.10
C MET A 105 -2.59 -17.94 10.60
N ILE A 106 -3.60 -17.19 11.06
CA ILE A 106 -4.15 -17.30 12.42
C ILE A 106 -5.39 -18.20 12.52
N GLY A 107 -5.78 -18.88 11.44
CA GLY A 107 -6.85 -19.89 11.47
C GLY A 107 -8.28 -19.33 11.49
N LYS A 108 -8.50 -18.09 11.04
CA LYS A 108 -9.86 -17.50 10.98
C LYS A 108 -10.73 -18.06 9.87
N TYR A 109 -10.18 -18.85 8.95
CA TYR A 109 -10.94 -19.46 7.87
C TYR A 109 -11.17 -20.95 8.10
N ASN A 110 -12.45 -21.35 8.14
CA ASN A 110 -12.87 -22.70 8.55
C ASN A 110 -12.81 -23.77 7.44
N SER A 111 -12.66 -23.39 6.16
CA SER A 111 -12.76 -24.32 5.03
C SER A 111 -11.72 -24.05 3.94
N TYR A 112 -10.58 -24.76 4.01
CA TYR A 112 -9.47 -24.66 3.05
C TYR A 112 -9.88 -24.96 1.61
N ASP A 113 -10.73 -25.97 1.39
CA ASP A 113 -11.14 -26.36 0.03
C ASP A 113 -11.95 -25.26 -0.67
N SER A 114 -12.84 -24.57 0.07
CA SER A 114 -13.68 -23.50 -0.48
C SER A 114 -12.89 -22.24 -0.85
N ILE A 115 -11.75 -22.01 -0.19
CA ILE A 115 -10.87 -20.85 -0.39
C ILE A 115 -10.00 -21.05 -1.64
N ARG A 116 -9.66 -22.29 -1.96
CA ARG A 116 -8.83 -22.63 -3.12
C ARG A 116 -9.63 -22.65 -4.42
N ARG A 117 -10.95 -22.76 -4.33
CA ARG A 117 -11.83 -22.84 -5.49
C ARG A 117 -12.18 -21.44 -6.01
N LEU A 118 -11.66 -21.11 -7.18
CA LEU A 118 -11.95 -19.82 -7.82
C LEU A 118 -13.41 -19.73 -8.30
N PRO A 119 -14.00 -18.53 -8.27
CA PRO A 119 -15.37 -18.30 -8.68
C PRO A 119 -15.49 -18.40 -10.20
N THR A 120 -16.53 -19.08 -10.65
CA THR A 120 -17.00 -19.16 -12.03
C THR A 120 -18.50 -18.81 -12.05
N ILE A 121 -19.10 -18.74 -13.23
CA ILE A 121 -20.53 -18.40 -13.33
C ILE A 121 -21.48 -19.45 -12.71
N ASN A 122 -21.01 -20.69 -12.50
CA ASN A 122 -21.85 -21.82 -12.10
C ASN A 122 -21.53 -22.42 -10.72
N ASN A 123 -20.42 -22.04 -10.08
CA ASN A 123 -19.96 -22.67 -8.83
C ASN A 123 -19.96 -21.70 -7.63
N SER A 124 -20.68 -20.58 -7.72
CA SER A 124 -20.71 -19.55 -6.68
C SER A 124 -21.08 -20.09 -5.29
N GLU A 125 -21.97 -21.08 -5.21
CA GLU A 125 -22.38 -21.69 -3.93
C GLU A 125 -21.29 -22.56 -3.28
N GLU A 126 -20.31 -23.01 -4.07
CA GLU A 126 -19.23 -23.88 -3.60
C GLU A 126 -17.95 -23.11 -3.25
N CYS A 127 -17.90 -21.83 -3.61
CA CYS A 127 -16.74 -20.96 -3.37
C CYS A 127 -16.91 -20.23 -2.05
N PHE A 128 -15.78 -19.86 -1.44
CA PHE A 128 -15.82 -19.00 -0.26
C PHE A 128 -16.47 -17.65 -0.59
N ALA A 129 -17.36 -17.15 0.28
CA ALA A 129 -18.23 -16.01 -0.01
C ALA A 129 -17.46 -14.73 -0.44
N LYS A 130 -16.29 -14.49 0.17
CA LYS A 130 -15.41 -13.36 -0.18
C LYS A 130 -14.86 -13.43 -1.60
N LEU A 131 -14.66 -14.64 -2.15
CA LEU A 131 -14.16 -14.81 -3.52
C LEU A 131 -15.23 -14.46 -4.55
N VAL A 132 -16.50 -14.72 -4.26
CA VAL A 132 -17.64 -14.45 -5.16
C VAL A 132 -18.06 -12.98 -5.12
N ASN A 133 -17.80 -12.29 -3.99
CA ASN A 133 -18.18 -10.91 -3.80
C ASN A 133 -17.44 -9.98 -4.78
N TYR A 134 -18.18 -9.24 -5.61
CA TYR A 134 -17.60 -8.28 -6.54
C TYR A 134 -16.92 -7.09 -5.83
N ASN A 135 -17.26 -6.83 -4.56
CA ASN A 135 -16.60 -5.85 -3.70
C ASN A 135 -15.32 -6.40 -3.04
N ASN A 136 -14.79 -7.56 -3.45
CA ASN A 136 -13.48 -7.99 -2.96
C ASN A 136 -12.42 -6.90 -3.22
N VAL A 137 -11.62 -6.58 -2.19
CA VAL A 137 -10.53 -5.59 -2.23
C VAL A 137 -9.64 -5.69 -3.48
N SER A 138 -9.25 -6.91 -3.89
CA SER A 138 -8.41 -7.11 -5.08
C SER A 138 -9.14 -6.71 -6.37
N TYR A 139 -10.41 -7.06 -6.48
CA TYR A 139 -11.21 -6.79 -7.68
C TYR A 139 -11.45 -5.28 -7.85
N VAL A 140 -11.74 -4.58 -6.74
CA VAL A 140 -11.91 -3.12 -6.71
C VAL A 140 -10.60 -2.44 -7.11
N ASP A 141 -9.47 -2.86 -6.56
CA ASP A 141 -8.15 -2.33 -6.92
C ASP A 141 -7.83 -2.48 -8.42
N GLY A 142 -7.93 -3.72 -8.91
CA GLY A 142 -7.64 -4.03 -10.31
C GLY A 142 -8.59 -3.34 -11.29
N PHE A 143 -9.85 -3.12 -10.90
CA PHE A 143 -10.80 -2.40 -11.76
C PHE A 143 -10.50 -0.91 -11.80
N TYR A 144 -10.11 -0.28 -10.70
CA TYR A 144 -9.74 1.14 -10.74
C TYR A 144 -8.45 1.39 -11.53
N CYS A 145 -7.48 0.46 -11.49
CA CYS A 145 -6.31 0.48 -12.38
C CYS A 145 -6.72 0.57 -13.86
N PHE A 146 -7.81 -0.09 -14.26
CA PHE A 146 -8.36 0.05 -15.61
C PHE A 146 -9.06 1.39 -15.84
N LEU A 147 -9.81 1.92 -14.87
CA LEU A 147 -10.50 3.21 -14.99
C LEU A 147 -9.53 4.38 -15.18
N THR A 148 -8.40 4.37 -14.48
CA THR A 148 -7.35 5.36 -14.68
C THR A 148 -6.70 5.27 -16.07
N ASN A 149 -6.53 4.05 -16.59
CA ASN A 149 -6.08 3.84 -17.98
C ASN A 149 -7.05 4.41 -19.01
N ILE A 150 -8.37 4.39 -18.75
CA ILE A 150 -9.36 5.04 -19.64
C ILE A 150 -9.09 6.55 -19.72
N LEU A 151 -8.74 7.21 -18.62
CA LEU A 151 -8.41 8.63 -18.63
C LEU A 151 -7.15 8.90 -19.44
N LEU A 152 -6.14 8.04 -19.31
CA LEU A 152 -4.91 8.12 -20.09
C LEU A 152 -5.19 7.99 -21.60
N GLU A 153 -5.89 6.93 -22.02
CA GLU A 153 -6.11 6.62 -23.44
C GLU A 153 -7.08 7.59 -24.13
N LYS A 154 -8.16 8.01 -23.46
CA LYS A 154 -9.22 8.82 -24.09
C LYS A 154 -9.03 10.32 -23.93
N HIS A 155 -8.41 10.75 -22.83
CA HIS A 155 -8.28 12.17 -22.48
C HIS A 155 -6.84 12.65 -22.42
N GLY A 156 -5.87 11.78 -22.72
CA GLY A 156 -4.45 12.15 -22.65
C GLY A 156 -4.00 12.49 -21.23
N PHE A 157 -4.69 11.96 -20.21
CA PHE A 157 -4.37 12.22 -18.81
C PHE A 157 -3.13 11.42 -18.41
N ILE A 158 -1.96 12.04 -18.55
CA ILE A 158 -0.64 11.39 -18.42
C ILE A 158 -0.36 10.74 -17.06
N HIS A 159 -1.05 11.18 -16.01
CA HIS A 159 -0.92 10.60 -14.67
C HIS A 159 -1.68 9.29 -14.51
N GLY A 160 -2.55 8.94 -15.47
CA GLY A 160 -3.26 7.68 -15.42
C GLY A 160 -2.30 6.51 -15.55
N LEU A 161 -2.58 5.41 -14.84
CA LEU A 161 -1.77 4.20 -14.95
C LEU A 161 -2.07 3.48 -16.25
N GLN A 162 -1.03 3.10 -16.99
CA GLN A 162 -1.21 2.21 -18.11
C GLN A 162 -1.54 0.80 -17.59
N TYR A 163 -2.70 0.29 -17.99
CA TYR A 163 -3.20 -1.03 -17.63
C TYR A 163 -3.01 -2.02 -18.78
N TYR A 164 -2.64 -3.26 -18.46
CA TYR A 164 -2.36 -4.31 -19.44
C TYR A 164 -3.24 -5.55 -19.34
N GLY A 165 -3.98 -5.71 -18.24
CA GLY A 165 -4.89 -6.84 -18.04
C GLY A 165 -4.95 -7.30 -16.58
N SER A 166 -5.92 -8.15 -16.28
CA SER A 166 -6.03 -8.79 -14.96
C SER A 166 -6.65 -10.18 -15.07
N TYR A 167 -6.18 -11.07 -14.20
CA TYR A 167 -6.45 -12.51 -14.27
C TYR A 167 -6.54 -13.08 -12.85
N LEU A 168 -7.34 -14.12 -12.64
CA LEU A 168 -7.33 -14.88 -11.38
C LEU A 168 -6.57 -16.19 -11.57
N GLY A 169 -5.97 -16.66 -10.48
CA GLY A 169 -5.30 -17.94 -10.44
C GLY A 169 -4.95 -18.33 -9.01
N VAL A 170 -4.68 -19.60 -8.80
CA VAL A 170 -4.19 -20.10 -7.52
C VAL A 170 -2.69 -20.31 -7.65
N GLN A 171 -1.91 -19.58 -6.86
CA GLN A 171 -0.46 -19.75 -6.82
C GLN A 171 -0.11 -21.00 -6.02
N ASP A 172 0.82 -21.81 -6.54
CA ASP A 172 1.34 -22.98 -5.83
C ASP A 172 1.93 -22.58 -4.47
N VAL A 173 2.66 -21.46 -4.45
CA VAL A 173 3.20 -20.80 -3.25
C VAL A 173 3.02 -19.30 -3.42
N TYR A 174 2.31 -18.67 -2.49
CA TYR A 174 2.16 -17.23 -2.37
C TYR A 174 3.16 -16.67 -1.36
N LYS A 175 3.83 -15.58 -1.73
CA LYS A 175 4.82 -14.90 -0.89
C LYS A 175 4.18 -13.63 -0.31
N ALA A 176 3.98 -13.59 1.00
CA ALA A 176 3.46 -12.45 1.74
C ALA A 176 4.59 -11.82 2.57
N ASN A 177 4.77 -10.50 2.50
CA ASN A 177 5.57 -9.80 3.51
C ASN A 177 4.77 -9.74 4.82
N VAL A 178 5.38 -10.19 5.91
CA VAL A 178 4.79 -10.25 7.26
C VAL A 178 5.70 -9.61 8.31
N THR A 179 6.61 -8.74 7.88
CA THR A 179 7.61 -8.10 8.76
C THR A 179 6.92 -7.40 9.94
N ASP A 180 5.89 -6.61 9.66
CA ASP A 180 5.18 -5.82 10.68
C ASP A 180 4.17 -6.66 11.50
N ASP A 181 3.67 -7.76 10.93
CA ASP A 181 2.64 -8.61 11.56
C ASP A 181 3.21 -9.80 12.35
N ILE A 182 4.52 -10.02 12.32
CA ILE A 182 5.11 -11.27 12.83
C ILE A 182 4.85 -11.50 14.32
N ASP A 183 4.84 -10.45 15.13
CA ASP A 183 4.61 -10.55 16.56
C ASP A 183 3.14 -10.87 16.86
N TYR A 184 2.23 -10.29 16.08
CA TYR A 184 0.81 -10.64 16.12
C TYR A 184 0.61 -12.11 15.72
N LEU A 185 1.24 -12.57 14.63
CA LEU A 185 1.17 -13.95 14.18
C LEU A 185 1.69 -14.94 15.23
N LYS A 186 2.85 -14.65 15.84
CA LYS A 186 3.45 -15.48 16.91
C LYS A 186 2.58 -15.60 18.15
N SER A 187 1.68 -14.64 18.39
CA SER A 187 0.74 -14.71 19.50
C SER A 187 -0.36 -15.75 19.30
N SER A 188 -0.61 -16.20 18.06
CA SER A 188 -1.63 -17.18 17.72
C SER A 188 -1.16 -18.62 17.93
N ASP A 189 -1.91 -19.41 18.70
CA ASP A 189 -1.67 -20.84 18.87
C ASP A 189 -1.74 -21.58 17.53
N TYR A 190 -2.76 -21.24 16.72
CA TYR A 190 -2.96 -21.85 15.40
C TYR A 190 -1.72 -21.66 14.50
N PHE A 191 -1.15 -20.46 14.51
CA PHE A 191 0.04 -20.15 13.72
C PHE A 191 1.24 -21.00 14.12
N ASN A 192 1.51 -21.08 15.42
CA ASN A 192 2.64 -21.83 15.96
C ASN A 192 2.50 -23.35 15.72
N GLU A 193 1.27 -23.88 15.74
CA GLU A 193 0.98 -25.30 15.49
C GLU A 193 1.06 -25.67 14.00
N ASN A 194 0.76 -24.74 13.09
CA ASN A 194 0.67 -24.99 11.65
C ASN A 194 1.85 -24.45 10.84
N ILE A 195 2.87 -23.86 11.50
CA ILE A 195 4.11 -23.51 10.81
C ILE A 195 4.78 -24.77 10.23
N ASN A 196 5.17 -24.71 8.97
CA ASN A 196 5.61 -25.83 8.12
C ASN A 196 4.48 -26.81 7.68
N ASN A 197 3.23 -26.56 8.08
CA ASN A 197 2.06 -27.31 7.66
C ASN A 197 1.06 -26.38 6.93
N GLY A 198 1.33 -26.12 5.64
CA GLY A 198 0.49 -25.28 4.78
C GLY A 198 1.10 -23.90 4.51
N PHE A 199 1.92 -23.38 5.43
CA PHE A 199 2.75 -22.21 5.21
C PHE A 199 4.10 -22.31 5.95
N SER A 200 5.09 -21.57 5.49
CA SER A 200 6.43 -21.47 6.11
C SER A 200 6.89 -20.01 6.15
N ILE A 201 7.91 -19.70 6.95
CA ILE A 201 8.43 -18.34 7.12
C ILE A 201 9.92 -18.35 6.82
N THR A 202 10.46 -17.25 6.31
CA THR A 202 11.91 -17.01 6.23
C THR A 202 12.57 -17.33 7.57
N ASP A 203 13.76 -17.95 7.52
CA ASP A 203 14.49 -18.32 8.73
C ASP A 203 14.88 -17.05 9.49
N MET A 204 14.30 -16.87 10.66
CA MET A 204 14.68 -15.81 11.57
C MET A 204 16.03 -16.13 12.21
N PRO A 205 16.97 -15.18 12.33
CA PRO A 205 18.06 -15.33 13.28
C PRO A 205 17.43 -15.58 14.66
N LYS A 206 17.94 -16.61 15.37
CA LYS A 206 17.42 -17.02 16.69
C LYS A 206 17.65 -15.92 17.72
N ASN A 207 16.83 -14.88 17.73
CA ASN A 207 16.78 -13.96 18.85
C ASN A 207 16.02 -14.64 19.99
N GLU A 208 16.78 -15.20 20.93
CA GLU A 208 16.30 -15.81 22.19
C GLU A 208 15.46 -14.84 23.04
N TYR A 209 15.37 -13.56 22.65
CA TYR A 209 14.69 -12.48 23.37
C TYR A 209 13.37 -11.99 22.72
N GLY A 210 12.94 -12.53 21.58
CA GLY A 210 11.77 -12.01 20.82
C GLY A 210 10.37 -12.43 21.31
N ASN A 211 10.24 -13.25 22.36
CA ASN A 211 8.94 -13.70 22.87
C ASN A 211 8.44 -12.83 24.03
N PHE A 212 7.98 -11.61 23.73
CA PHE A 212 7.42 -10.71 24.75
C PHE A 212 5.95 -11.05 25.13
N GLY A 213 5.16 -11.67 24.24
CA GLY A 213 3.71 -11.83 24.43
C GLY A 213 3.20 -13.15 25.03
N SER A 214 3.81 -14.31 24.77
CA SER A 214 3.28 -15.60 25.24
C SER A 214 4.05 -16.14 26.45
N ARG A 215 3.38 -16.27 27.60
CA ARG A 215 3.96 -16.92 28.80
C ARG A 215 4.13 -18.44 28.63
N GLY A 216 3.43 -19.06 27.67
CA GLY A 216 3.43 -20.51 27.44
C GLY A 216 4.65 -21.02 26.65
N ASN A 217 5.20 -20.19 25.76
CA ASN A 217 6.29 -20.56 24.85
C ASN A 217 7.67 -20.05 25.30
N LYS A 218 7.83 -19.72 26.59
CA LYS A 218 9.14 -19.38 27.16
C LYS A 218 9.86 -20.66 27.59
N ASN A 219 11.13 -20.77 27.22
CA ASN A 219 12.00 -21.77 27.81
C ASN A 219 11.95 -21.63 29.34
N LYS A 220 11.71 -22.74 30.06
CA LYS A 220 11.75 -22.73 31.52
C LYS A 220 13.12 -22.23 31.96
N LEU A 221 13.13 -21.16 32.75
CA LEU A 221 14.32 -20.70 33.47
C LEU A 221 14.86 -21.86 34.30
N GLN A 222 15.99 -22.43 33.86
CA GLN A 222 16.73 -23.42 34.63
C GLN A 222 17.63 -22.66 35.60
N ILE A 223 17.13 -22.41 36.80
CA ILE A 223 17.96 -21.95 37.90
C ILE A 223 18.71 -23.18 38.40
N SER A 224 20.02 -23.26 38.13
CA SER A 224 20.85 -24.31 38.70
C SER A 224 20.95 -24.11 40.21
N GLU A 225 20.69 -25.17 41.00
CA GLU A 225 20.89 -25.19 42.46
C GLU A 225 22.38 -25.22 42.85
N THR A 226 23.22 -24.53 42.10
CA THR A 226 24.61 -24.28 42.47
C THR A 226 24.66 -23.00 43.29
N ASN A 227 25.24 -23.06 44.49
CA ASN A 227 25.53 -21.89 45.32
C ASN A 227 26.46 -20.93 44.56
N HIS A 228 25.88 -20.07 43.72
CA HIS A 228 26.61 -18.97 43.13
C HIS A 228 26.81 -17.94 44.24
N ASN A 229 28.08 -17.71 44.60
CA ASN A 229 28.44 -16.53 45.37
C ASN A 229 28.04 -15.31 44.53
N ILE A 230 26.91 -14.69 44.86
CA ILE A 230 26.48 -13.43 44.29
C ILE A 230 27.42 -12.37 44.84
N THR A 231 28.50 -12.08 44.11
CA THR A 231 29.26 -10.85 44.30
C THR A 231 28.50 -9.73 43.61
N ILE A 232 28.05 -8.76 44.40
CA ILE A 232 27.53 -7.49 43.91
C ILE A 232 28.74 -6.72 43.40
N ASP A 233 28.93 -6.70 42.09
CA ASP A 233 29.78 -5.68 41.47
C ASP A 233 28.97 -4.38 41.47
N ASN A 234 29.40 -3.43 42.30
CA ASN A 234 28.93 -2.05 42.18
C ASN A 234 29.22 -1.58 40.76
N VAL A 235 28.17 -1.14 40.06
CA VAL A 235 28.30 -0.47 38.76
C VAL A 235 28.84 0.93 39.01
N ASP A 236 30.12 1.01 39.34
CA ASP A 236 30.87 2.25 39.34
C ASP A 236 32.11 2.04 38.47
N THR A 237 32.16 2.83 37.39
CA THR A 237 33.31 3.08 36.51
C THR A 237 33.82 1.93 35.62
N PHE A 238 33.20 1.74 34.46
CA PHE A 238 33.94 1.32 33.27
C PHE A 238 34.58 2.55 32.62
N THR A 239 35.85 2.77 32.97
CA THR A 239 36.75 3.59 32.16
C THR A 239 37.27 2.73 31.02
N GLU A 240 37.27 3.30 29.82
CA GLU A 240 37.89 2.73 28.63
C GLU A 240 39.32 2.25 28.93
N THR A 241 39.59 0.98 28.69
CA THR A 241 40.95 0.52 28.40
C THR A 241 40.93 -0.59 27.37
N ASN A 242 41.37 -0.23 26.17
CA ASN A 242 41.95 -1.11 25.17
C ASN A 242 43.04 -1.99 25.81
N ASN A 243 43.04 -3.29 25.47
CA ASN A 243 44.21 -3.99 24.93
C ASN A 243 43.93 -5.49 24.70
N ASP A 244 43.94 -5.86 23.42
CA ASP A 244 44.65 -6.98 22.77
C ASP A 244 44.90 -8.31 23.52
N THR A 245 44.49 -9.42 22.91
CA THR A 245 45.38 -10.32 22.13
C THR A 245 44.69 -11.66 21.86
N ILE A 246 44.44 -12.01 20.60
CA ILE A 246 44.41 -13.42 20.16
C ILE A 246 45.21 -13.55 18.86
N THR A 247 46.14 -14.48 18.95
CA THR A 247 47.28 -14.82 18.09
C THR A 247 46.91 -15.44 16.74
N ASP A 248 47.67 -15.01 15.72
CA ASP A 248 47.87 -15.64 14.42
C ASP A 248 48.25 -17.13 14.50
N ASN A 249 47.73 -17.91 13.54
CA ASN A 249 48.48 -19.01 12.93
C ASN A 249 48.09 -19.12 11.44
N SER A 250 49.02 -18.70 10.59
CA SER A 250 48.98 -18.77 9.14
C SER A 250 49.51 -20.11 8.63
N THR A 251 48.93 -20.63 7.54
CA THR A 251 49.68 -21.41 6.53
C THR A 251 49.17 -21.06 5.13
N ASP A 252 50.10 -20.58 4.31
CA ASP A 252 49.97 -20.17 2.91
C ASP A 252 49.70 -21.32 1.94
N ILE A 253 48.84 -21.11 0.93
CA ILE A 253 49.06 -21.62 -0.45
C ILE A 253 48.58 -20.57 -1.47
N LYS A 254 49.50 -20.16 -2.36
CA LYS A 254 49.28 -19.31 -3.56
C LYS A 254 48.73 -20.13 -4.74
N SER A 255 47.78 -19.58 -5.51
CA SER A 255 47.75 -19.72 -6.98
C SER A 255 46.72 -18.80 -7.68
N THR A 256 47.24 -17.86 -8.48
CA THR A 256 46.80 -17.44 -9.85
C THR A 256 45.31 -17.24 -10.21
N GLN A 257 45.01 -16.00 -10.59
CA GLN A 257 43.89 -15.44 -11.39
C GLN A 257 43.51 -16.26 -12.67
N PRO A 258 42.25 -16.17 -13.19
CA PRO A 258 41.75 -15.01 -13.94
C PRO A 258 40.33 -14.51 -13.61
N THR A 259 40.19 -13.19 -13.77
CA THR A 259 38.98 -12.36 -13.89
C THR A 259 37.92 -12.89 -14.86
N ILE A 260 36.64 -12.89 -14.43
CA ILE A 260 35.44 -12.75 -15.28
C ILE A 260 34.51 -11.75 -14.57
N GLU A 261 34.11 -10.72 -15.31
CA GLU A 261 33.30 -9.57 -14.90
C GLU A 261 31.86 -9.98 -14.52
N LEU A 262 31.41 -9.54 -13.33
CA LEU A 262 30.00 -9.47 -12.94
C LEU A 262 29.72 -8.00 -12.59
N GLU A 263 28.92 -7.40 -13.45
CA GLU A 263 28.67 -5.97 -13.58
C GLU A 263 27.63 -5.52 -12.53
N SER A 264 28.06 -5.27 -11.29
CA SER A 264 27.29 -4.45 -10.34
C SER A 264 27.75 -3.00 -10.49
N ILE A 265 27.09 -2.26 -11.37
CA ILE A 265 27.29 -0.82 -11.54
C ILE A 265 26.76 -0.13 -10.28
N TYR A 266 27.66 0.34 -9.41
CA TYR A 266 27.79 1.74 -8.96
C TYR A 266 28.79 1.81 -7.78
N GLU A 267 30.08 1.95 -8.08
CA GLU A 267 31.02 2.67 -7.23
C GLU A 267 31.83 3.63 -8.10
N THR A 268 31.86 4.91 -7.74
CA THR A 268 33.05 5.74 -7.95
C THR A 268 33.10 6.92 -6.99
N GLU A 269 34.03 6.79 -6.04
CA GLU A 269 35.01 7.76 -5.53
C GLU A 269 34.62 9.23 -5.28
N LYS A 270 34.65 9.58 -3.99
CA LYS A 270 34.63 10.94 -3.44
C LYS A 270 35.97 11.66 -3.68
N ASN A 271 35.92 12.85 -4.28
CA ASN A 271 36.95 13.88 -4.12
C ASN A 271 36.61 14.79 -2.94
N LYS A 272 37.63 15.10 -2.13
CA LYS A 272 37.61 15.89 -0.89
C LYS A 272 37.58 17.40 -1.16
N ASP A 273 36.63 18.08 -0.52
CA ASP A 273 36.70 19.38 0.17
C ASP A 273 35.26 19.66 0.67
N GLY A 274 34.92 19.97 1.92
CA GLY A 274 35.67 20.43 3.07
C GLY A 274 34.91 21.58 3.74
N THR A 275 33.81 21.32 4.46
CA THR A 275 33.34 22.15 5.59
C THR A 275 32.25 21.45 6.41
N ASN A 276 32.49 21.41 7.72
CA ASN A 276 31.75 20.71 8.76
C ASN A 276 30.30 21.20 9.00
N LYS A 277 29.38 20.25 9.22
CA LYS A 277 28.44 20.23 10.34
C LYS A 277 27.82 18.82 10.52
N SER A 278 27.99 18.31 11.74
CA SER A 278 27.28 17.21 12.43
C SER A 278 25.76 17.42 12.41
N GLU A 279 24.86 16.45 12.54
CA GLU A 279 24.85 15.06 13.01
C GLU A 279 23.68 14.36 12.28
N SER A 280 23.84 13.09 11.91
CA SER A 280 22.90 12.35 11.05
C SER A 280 21.85 11.58 11.86
N ASN A 281 20.56 11.80 11.57
CA ASN A 281 19.51 10.84 11.89
C ASN A 281 19.14 10.11 10.59
N GLY A 282 19.31 8.78 10.59
CA GLY A 282 19.13 7.92 9.44
C GLY A 282 17.68 7.50 9.26
N TYR A 283 17.21 7.52 8.02
CA TYR A 283 15.86 7.16 7.60
C TYR A 283 15.92 5.86 6.77
N SER A 284 15.04 4.90 7.06
CA SER A 284 14.96 3.59 6.40
C SER A 284 13.83 3.56 5.37
N SER A 285 14.12 3.07 4.17
CA SER A 285 13.17 2.84 3.06
C SER A 285 12.64 1.42 3.07
N THR A 286 11.35 1.26 3.35
CA THR A 286 10.67 -0.04 3.23
C THR A 286 10.02 -0.20 1.86
N ASN A 287 10.38 -1.28 1.16
CA ASN A 287 9.64 -1.77 0.00
C ASN A 287 8.33 -2.42 0.50
N THR A 288 7.21 -1.71 0.38
CA THR A 288 5.93 -2.22 0.84
C THR A 288 4.98 -2.53 -0.31
N SER A 289 4.69 -3.82 -0.52
CA SER A 289 3.51 -4.27 -1.27
C SER A 289 2.39 -4.79 -0.36
N ASN A 290 2.48 -4.53 0.96
CA ASN A 290 1.56 -5.06 1.98
C ASN A 290 1.46 -4.15 3.23
N ASN A 291 1.67 -2.84 3.12
CA ASN A 291 1.52 -1.96 4.30
C ASN A 291 0.04 -1.60 4.50
N SER A 292 -0.74 -2.59 4.93
CA SER A 292 -2.03 -2.32 5.56
C SER A 292 -1.81 -2.42 7.07
N GLU A 293 -1.77 -1.29 7.78
CA GLU A 293 -1.99 -1.29 9.23
C GLU A 293 -3.34 -1.96 9.49
N ALA A 294 -3.30 -3.25 9.79
CA ALA A 294 -4.47 -4.10 9.88
C ALA A 294 -4.98 -4.09 11.33
N ASN A 295 -6.24 -3.70 11.50
CA ASN A 295 -6.89 -3.71 12.81
C ASN A 295 -7.42 -5.12 13.12
N TYR A 296 -6.72 -5.88 13.97
CA TYR A 296 -7.14 -7.20 14.43
C TYR A 296 -7.66 -7.18 15.89
N SER A 297 -8.71 -6.40 16.18
CA SER A 297 -9.47 -6.57 17.44
C SER A 297 -10.41 -7.76 17.38
N THR A 298 -10.54 -8.49 18.49
CA THR A 298 -11.40 -9.68 18.60
C THR A 298 -12.68 -9.31 19.35
N ASP A 299 -13.68 -8.77 18.64
CA ASP A 299 -14.98 -8.45 19.26
C ASP A 299 -15.92 -9.67 19.16
N GLU A 300 -15.91 -10.54 20.17
CA GLU A 300 -16.95 -11.56 20.35
C GLU A 300 -18.17 -10.96 21.07
N GLU A 301 -19.15 -10.47 20.30
CA GLU A 301 -20.46 -10.08 20.85
C GLU A 301 -21.43 -11.26 20.75
N SER A 302 -21.77 -11.84 21.91
CA SER A 302 -22.80 -12.88 22.05
C SER A 302 -24.18 -12.26 22.19
N ASP A 303 -25.03 -12.42 21.17
CA ASP A 303 -26.43 -12.01 21.20
C ASP A 303 -27.25 -12.87 22.18
N THR A 304 -27.80 -12.24 23.23
CA THR A 304 -28.97 -12.77 23.93
C THR A 304 -30.05 -11.69 24.05
N GLU A 305 -31.18 -11.94 23.40
CA GLU A 305 -32.39 -11.13 23.51
C GLU A 305 -33.04 -11.24 24.90
N SER A 306 -33.46 -10.10 25.47
CA SER A 306 -34.74 -10.00 26.21
C SER A 306 -35.21 -8.55 26.34
N THR A 307 -36.52 -8.45 26.51
CA THR A 307 -37.45 -7.33 26.26
C THR A 307 -37.63 -6.29 27.39
N ASN A 308 -38.09 -5.09 26.96
CA ASN A 308 -38.98 -4.10 27.59
C ASN A 308 -38.42 -2.86 28.36
N ASP A 309 -38.76 -1.70 27.77
CA ASP A 309 -39.31 -0.43 28.31
C ASP A 309 -38.64 0.31 29.48
N ASN A 310 -38.06 1.49 29.21
CA ASN A 310 -38.71 2.81 29.37
C ASN A 310 -37.74 3.98 29.14
N GLU A 311 -38.30 5.08 28.62
CA GLU A 311 -37.71 6.39 28.32
C GLU A 311 -36.86 7.00 29.45
N LYS A 312 -35.73 7.64 29.10
CA LYS A 312 -35.40 9.06 29.41
C LYS A 312 -34.25 9.58 28.52
N GLU A 313 -34.41 10.82 28.08
CA GLU A 313 -33.36 11.68 27.53
C GLU A 313 -32.28 11.94 28.60
N ASP A 314 -31.01 11.84 28.23
CA ASP A 314 -29.94 12.71 28.73
C ASP A 314 -28.77 12.66 27.72
N ASP A 315 -28.37 13.85 27.26
CA ASP A 315 -27.07 14.13 26.66
C ASP A 315 -25.98 13.81 27.70
N GLU A 316 -24.90 13.11 27.31
CA GLU A 316 -23.51 13.47 27.62
C GLU A 316 -22.51 12.36 27.24
N ASP A 317 -21.35 12.83 26.77
CA ASP A 317 -20.01 12.24 26.66
C ASP A 317 -19.82 10.77 26.24
N TRP A 318 -19.16 10.61 25.10
CA TRP A 318 -18.55 9.34 24.71
C TRP A 318 -17.31 9.11 25.55
N GLU A 319 -17.46 8.39 26.66
CA GLU A 319 -16.32 7.87 27.41
C GLU A 319 -15.51 6.92 26.50
N THR A 320 -14.22 7.21 26.46
CA THR A 320 -13.18 6.36 25.88
C THR A 320 -12.91 5.20 26.81
N ASP A 321 -13.09 3.98 26.34
CA ASP A 321 -12.48 2.81 26.95
C ASP A 321 -10.94 2.96 26.87
N GLU A 322 -10.32 2.95 28.04
CA GLU A 322 -8.88 2.86 28.22
C GLU A 322 -8.46 1.40 27.99
N ASP A 323 -7.96 1.09 26.80
CA ASP A 323 -7.23 -0.14 26.56
C ASP A 323 -5.78 0.04 27.03
N ASP A 324 -5.33 -0.87 27.91
CA ASP A 324 -3.98 -0.96 28.46
C ASP A 324 -2.93 -1.10 27.34
N GLU A 325 -2.19 -0.02 27.06
CA GLU A 325 -1.07 -0.04 26.12
C GLU A 325 0.19 -0.65 26.74
N SER A 326 0.67 -1.74 26.14
CA SER A 326 2.05 -2.17 26.32
C SER A 326 2.97 -1.28 25.48
N ASN A 327 3.66 -0.36 26.17
CA ASN A 327 4.68 0.52 25.60
C ASN A 327 5.79 -0.30 24.93
N SER A 328 5.76 -0.38 23.60
CA SER A 328 6.86 -0.90 22.79
C SER A 328 7.81 0.25 22.46
N ASN A 329 8.85 0.40 23.27
CA ASN A 329 9.96 1.28 22.92
C ASN A 329 10.71 0.65 21.73
N CYS A 330 10.53 1.24 20.55
CA CYS A 330 11.36 0.96 19.38
C CYS A 330 12.79 1.43 19.67
N SER A 331 13.70 0.50 19.94
CA SER A 331 15.13 0.77 19.99
C SER A 331 15.69 0.72 18.58
N SER A 332 16.17 1.86 18.09
CA SER A 332 16.93 1.98 16.86
C SER A 332 18.27 1.25 16.98
N ILE A 333 18.36 0.07 16.38
CA ILE A 333 19.63 -0.62 16.13
C ILE A 333 19.70 -0.83 14.62
N SER A 334 20.73 -0.25 14.03
CA SER A 334 21.09 -0.36 12.61
C SER A 334 21.58 -1.77 12.29
N GLU A 335 20.66 -2.64 11.92
CA GLU A 335 20.92 -3.87 11.16
C GLU A 335 20.06 -3.77 9.90
N GLU A 336 20.57 -4.20 8.74
CA GLU A 336 19.81 -4.25 7.49
C GLU A 336 18.44 -4.88 7.77
N GLU A 337 17.32 -4.14 7.59
CA GLU A 337 15.98 -4.64 7.91
C GLU A 337 15.72 -5.94 7.17
N GLU A 338 15.84 -7.06 7.89
CA GLU A 338 15.69 -8.38 7.33
C GLU A 338 14.20 -8.62 7.07
N HIS A 339 13.75 -8.44 5.82
CA HIS A 339 12.35 -8.64 5.46
C HIS A 339 11.91 -10.07 5.74
N ILE A 340 10.83 -10.21 6.48
CA ILE A 340 10.27 -11.51 6.85
C ILE A 340 9.14 -11.83 5.88
N TYR A 341 9.27 -12.96 5.18
CA TYR A 341 8.25 -13.44 4.27
C TYR A 341 7.59 -14.71 4.77
N ALA A 342 6.27 -14.80 4.61
CA ALA A 342 5.51 -16.02 4.71
C ALA A 342 5.24 -16.60 3.32
N TYR A 343 5.43 -17.91 3.19
CA TYR A 343 5.23 -18.70 1.98
C TYR A 343 4.03 -19.62 2.18
N ILE A 344 2.89 -19.29 1.58
CA ILE A 344 1.59 -19.95 1.80
C ILE A 344 1.24 -20.81 0.58
N LYS A 345 0.91 -22.09 0.80
CA LYS A 345 0.62 -23.03 -0.29
C LYS A 345 -0.80 -22.86 -0.85
N GLU A 346 -0.93 -23.01 -2.16
CA GLU A 346 -2.21 -23.06 -2.89
C GLU A 346 -3.12 -21.88 -2.54
N PHE A 347 -2.65 -20.67 -2.84
CA PHE A 347 -3.31 -19.44 -2.41
C PHE A 347 -3.99 -18.69 -3.57
N PRO A 348 -5.26 -18.29 -3.44
CA PRO A 348 -5.99 -17.61 -4.51
C PRO A 348 -5.54 -16.15 -4.65
N THR A 349 -5.17 -15.76 -5.87
CA THR A 349 -4.63 -14.42 -6.17
C THR A 349 -5.24 -13.84 -7.43
N GLN A 350 -5.28 -12.50 -7.47
CA GLN A 350 -5.49 -11.73 -8.67
C GLN A 350 -4.16 -11.17 -9.16
N MET A 351 -3.86 -11.46 -10.41
CA MET A 351 -2.75 -10.88 -11.15
C MET A 351 -3.25 -9.58 -11.79
N ILE A 352 -2.69 -8.43 -11.42
CA ILE A 352 -3.02 -7.11 -12.01
C ILE A 352 -1.77 -6.62 -12.76
N CYS A 353 -1.86 -6.51 -14.09
CA CYS A 353 -0.75 -6.14 -14.95
C CYS A 353 -0.84 -4.64 -15.29
N ILE A 354 0.15 -3.87 -14.87
CA ILE A 354 0.21 -2.40 -15.02
C ILE A 354 1.62 -1.97 -15.45
N GLU A 355 1.78 -0.69 -15.80
CA GLU A 355 3.13 -0.14 -16.05
C GLU A 355 4.05 -0.26 -14.86
N LYS A 356 5.32 -0.55 -15.15
CA LYS A 356 6.38 -0.49 -14.16
C LYS A 356 6.82 0.97 -13.96
N CYS A 357 6.63 1.49 -12.76
CA CYS A 357 7.13 2.81 -12.36
C CYS A 357 8.60 2.76 -11.93
N ASP A 358 9.24 3.93 -11.84
CA ASP A 358 10.67 4.08 -11.54
C ASP A 358 10.99 4.15 -10.04
N GLY A 359 10.02 4.43 -9.19
CA GLY A 359 10.15 4.53 -7.73
C GLY A 359 8.91 5.12 -7.06
N THR A 360 8.95 5.29 -5.74
CA THR A 360 7.88 5.93 -4.94
C THR A 360 8.23 7.38 -4.58
N LEU A 361 7.25 8.16 -4.14
CA LEU A 361 7.49 9.48 -3.55
C LEU A 361 8.25 9.35 -2.22
N ASP A 362 7.96 8.28 -1.46
CA ASP A 362 8.67 7.92 -0.24
C ASP A 362 10.18 7.80 -0.46
N ASP A 363 10.57 7.04 -1.49
CA ASP A 363 11.95 6.91 -1.96
C ASP A 363 12.63 8.26 -2.25
N LEU A 364 11.87 9.26 -2.72
CA LEU A 364 12.41 10.57 -3.03
C LEU A 364 12.65 11.39 -1.76
N PHE A 365 11.79 11.27 -0.75
CA PHE A 365 12.00 11.90 0.56
C PHE A 365 13.20 11.27 1.27
N LEU A 366 13.26 9.95 1.35
CA LEU A 366 14.35 9.22 2.03
C LEU A 366 15.73 9.46 1.43
N LYS A 367 15.80 9.76 0.13
CA LYS A 367 17.06 10.06 -0.57
C LYS A 367 17.37 11.56 -0.61
N ASP A 368 16.66 12.39 0.16
CA ASP A 368 16.77 13.85 0.21
C ASP A 368 16.68 14.52 -1.18
N LYS A 369 15.85 13.95 -2.07
CA LYS A 369 15.66 14.46 -3.44
C LYS A 369 14.50 15.44 -3.57
N ILE A 370 13.76 15.67 -2.49
CA ILE A 370 12.67 16.64 -2.43
C ILE A 370 13.13 17.87 -1.68
N ASN A 371 13.11 19.02 -2.37
CA ASN A 371 13.19 20.35 -1.78
C ASN A 371 11.83 21.07 -1.90
N ILE A 372 11.78 22.33 -1.47
CA ILE A 372 10.56 23.17 -1.50
C ILE A 372 9.93 23.23 -2.90
N ASP A 373 10.72 23.46 -3.95
CA ASP A 373 10.22 23.63 -5.32
C ASP A 373 9.73 22.32 -5.93
N THR A 374 10.51 21.24 -5.77
CA THR A 374 10.14 19.90 -6.25
C THR A 374 8.97 19.34 -5.44
N GLY A 375 8.91 19.63 -4.14
CA GLY A 375 7.81 19.24 -3.26
C GLY A 375 6.52 19.97 -3.63
N ALA A 376 6.56 21.29 -3.83
CA ALA A 376 5.41 22.06 -4.32
C ALA A 376 4.89 21.52 -5.66
N THR A 377 5.81 21.17 -6.57
CA THR A 377 5.49 20.53 -7.86
C THR A 377 4.83 19.17 -7.67
N ALA A 378 5.38 18.31 -6.82
CA ALA A 378 4.85 16.97 -6.56
C ALA A 378 3.43 17.06 -5.99
N LEU A 379 3.25 17.87 -4.94
CA LEU A 379 1.94 18.11 -4.33
C LEU A 379 0.93 18.66 -5.33
N PHE A 380 1.34 19.58 -6.21
CA PHE A 380 0.47 20.13 -7.23
C PHE A 380 0.00 19.05 -8.23
N GLN A 381 0.91 18.21 -8.73
CA GLN A 381 0.55 17.10 -9.62
C GLN A 381 -0.44 16.15 -8.92
N ILE A 382 -0.18 15.78 -7.65
CA ILE A 382 -1.07 14.91 -6.86
C ILE A 382 -2.45 15.52 -6.68
N ILE A 383 -2.54 16.81 -6.37
CA ILE A 383 -3.81 17.55 -6.27
C ILE A 383 -4.58 17.50 -7.59
N MET A 384 -3.90 17.67 -8.73
CA MET A 384 -4.53 17.57 -10.06
C MET A 384 -5.03 16.15 -10.35
N ILE A 385 -4.32 15.12 -9.87
CA ILE A 385 -4.77 13.72 -9.98
C ILE A 385 -6.06 13.50 -9.18
N LEU A 386 -6.05 13.89 -7.90
CA LEU A 386 -7.22 13.74 -7.03
C LEU A 386 -8.43 14.51 -7.57
N ASN A 387 -8.25 15.76 -8.00
CA ASN A 387 -9.32 16.55 -8.62
C ASN A 387 -9.90 15.87 -9.87
N THR A 388 -9.04 15.30 -10.71
CA THR A 388 -9.47 14.58 -11.92
C THR A 388 -10.27 13.32 -11.56
N TYR A 389 -9.78 12.52 -10.62
CA TYR A 389 -10.45 11.30 -10.17
C TYR A 389 -11.78 11.60 -9.45
N GLN A 390 -11.83 12.64 -8.63
CA GLN A 390 -13.06 13.10 -7.96
C GLN A 390 -14.11 13.54 -8.97
N LYS A 391 -13.71 14.32 -9.98
CA LYS A 391 -14.61 14.76 -11.05
C LYS A 391 -15.14 13.60 -11.90
N ALA A 392 -14.23 12.70 -12.30
CA ALA A 392 -14.55 11.59 -13.17
C ALA A 392 -15.38 10.53 -12.46
N PHE A 393 -15.04 10.17 -11.22
CA PHE A 393 -15.53 8.94 -10.58
C PHE A 393 -16.05 9.13 -9.15
N GLN A 394 -16.21 10.36 -8.64
CA GLN A 394 -16.56 10.60 -7.22
C GLN A 394 -15.61 9.87 -6.24
N PHE A 395 -14.33 9.87 -6.59
CA PHE A 395 -13.30 9.03 -5.97
C PHE A 395 -12.78 9.55 -4.63
N THR A 396 -12.52 8.62 -3.71
CA THR A 396 -11.65 8.80 -2.53
C THR A 396 -10.68 7.62 -2.47
N HIS A 397 -9.41 7.88 -2.15
CA HIS A 397 -8.40 6.83 -2.04
C HIS A 397 -8.49 6.07 -0.71
N ASN A 398 -8.68 6.82 0.38
CA ASN A 398 -8.80 6.35 1.77
C ASN A 398 -7.54 5.72 2.39
N ASP A 399 -6.44 5.68 1.64
CA ASP A 399 -5.15 5.17 2.10
C ASP A 399 -3.97 5.79 1.33
N LEU A 400 -4.05 7.09 1.09
CA LEU A 400 -3.05 7.80 0.30
C LEU A 400 -1.87 8.20 1.19
N HIS A 401 -0.77 7.46 1.10
CA HIS A 401 0.51 7.78 1.72
C HIS A 401 1.62 7.86 0.66
N THR A 402 2.81 8.33 1.05
CA THR A 402 4.00 8.49 0.18
C THR A 402 4.33 7.24 -0.66
N ASN A 403 4.22 6.04 -0.08
CA ASN A 403 4.43 4.78 -0.82
C ASN A 403 3.38 4.48 -1.91
N ASN A 404 2.15 4.99 -1.78
CA ASN A 404 1.08 4.81 -2.78
C ASN A 404 1.12 5.87 -3.89
N ILE A 405 2.16 6.71 -3.91
CA ILE A 405 2.43 7.66 -4.98
C ILE A 405 3.72 7.23 -5.65
N MET A 406 3.62 6.68 -6.84
CA MET A 406 4.75 6.32 -7.67
C MET A 406 5.10 7.42 -8.65
N TYR A 407 6.26 7.28 -9.29
CA TYR A 407 6.63 8.16 -10.38
C TYR A 407 7.25 7.45 -11.59
N VAL A 408 7.14 8.09 -12.74
CA VAL A 408 7.89 7.75 -13.96
C VAL A 408 8.75 8.92 -14.39
N LYS A 409 9.93 8.63 -14.93
CA LYS A 409 10.84 9.62 -15.48
C LYS A 409 10.30 10.17 -16.81
N THR A 410 10.54 11.45 -17.05
CA THR A 410 10.12 12.12 -18.28
C THR A 410 11.14 13.16 -18.73
N ASP A 411 11.23 13.38 -20.04
CA ASP A 411 11.99 14.48 -20.64
C ASP A 411 11.13 15.74 -20.83
N ILE A 412 9.83 15.67 -20.53
CA ILE A 412 8.92 16.82 -20.65
C ILE A 412 9.26 17.82 -19.56
N GLU A 413 9.68 19.04 -19.91
CA GLU A 413 10.08 20.05 -18.90
C GLU A 413 8.90 20.64 -18.11
N TYR A 414 7.76 20.87 -18.79
CA TYR A 414 6.59 21.51 -18.20
C TYR A 414 5.29 20.80 -18.59
N LEU A 415 4.40 20.65 -17.62
CA LEU A 415 3.03 20.23 -17.80
C LEU A 415 2.11 21.45 -17.79
N TYR A 416 1.13 21.44 -18.68
CA TYR A 416 0.11 22.47 -18.77
C TYR A 416 -1.24 21.84 -18.43
N TYR A 417 -1.88 22.30 -17.36
CA TYR A 417 -3.20 21.85 -16.95
C TYR A 417 -4.22 22.95 -17.22
N LYS A 418 -5.44 22.56 -17.56
CA LYS A 418 -6.61 23.44 -17.48
C LYS A 418 -7.62 22.86 -16.51
N PHE A 419 -7.93 23.63 -15.47
CA PHE A 419 -8.83 23.24 -14.39
C PHE A 419 -9.60 24.48 -13.90
N GLU A 420 -10.92 24.36 -13.79
CA GLU A 420 -11.83 25.46 -13.42
C GLU A 420 -11.65 26.73 -14.28
N ASN A 421 -11.35 26.54 -15.58
CA ASN A 421 -11.02 27.57 -16.57
C ASN A 421 -9.71 28.34 -16.33
N GLU A 422 -8.91 27.95 -15.34
CA GLU A 422 -7.56 28.46 -15.14
C GLU A 422 -6.53 27.53 -15.79
N ILE A 423 -5.45 28.12 -16.30
CA ILE A 423 -4.33 27.37 -16.88
C ILE A 423 -3.15 27.43 -15.91
N TYR A 424 -2.55 26.27 -15.67
CA TYR A 424 -1.39 26.13 -14.81
C TYR A 424 -0.23 25.57 -15.61
N ARG A 425 0.97 26.12 -15.41
CA ARG A 425 2.23 25.62 -15.96
C ARG A 425 3.12 25.14 -14.81
N VAL A 426 3.34 23.84 -14.74
CA VAL A 426 4.05 23.18 -13.64
C VAL A 426 5.32 22.54 -14.20
N PRO A 427 6.51 22.84 -13.68
CA PRO A 427 7.73 22.13 -14.06
C PRO A 427 7.61 20.66 -13.65
N THR A 428 8.14 19.71 -14.42
CA THR A 428 8.12 18.28 -14.01
C THR A 428 9.30 17.91 -13.14
N HIS A 429 10.41 18.65 -13.26
CA HIS A 429 11.72 18.23 -12.76
C HIS A 429 12.11 16.80 -13.19
N GLY A 430 11.66 16.39 -14.37
CA GLY A 430 11.91 15.07 -14.94
C GLY A 430 11.02 13.95 -14.39
N VAL A 431 9.94 14.27 -13.67
CA VAL A 431 9.10 13.31 -12.96
C VAL A 431 7.61 13.54 -13.23
N ILE A 432 6.87 12.46 -13.52
CA ILE A 432 5.40 12.43 -13.58
C ILE A 432 4.90 11.50 -12.48
N TYR A 433 4.11 12.03 -11.56
CA TYR A 433 3.54 11.24 -10.46
C TYR A 433 2.28 10.49 -10.88
N LYS A 434 2.07 9.32 -10.26
CA LYS A 434 0.93 8.43 -10.46
C LYS A 434 0.50 7.86 -9.11
N ILE A 435 -0.80 7.77 -8.88
CA ILE A 435 -1.36 7.15 -7.66
C ILE A 435 -1.65 5.67 -7.96
N ILE A 436 -1.31 4.78 -7.03
CA ILE A 436 -1.54 3.32 -7.11
C ILE A 436 -2.26 2.83 -5.85
N ASP A 437 -2.58 1.53 -5.82
CA ASP A 437 -3.17 0.82 -4.68
C ASP A 437 -4.57 1.31 -4.27
N PHE A 438 -5.54 0.91 -5.09
CA PHE A 438 -6.93 1.35 -4.94
C PHE A 438 -7.77 0.38 -4.10
N GLY A 439 -7.14 -0.49 -3.30
CA GLY A 439 -7.84 -1.52 -2.51
C GLY A 439 -8.88 -0.92 -1.56
N ARG A 440 -8.55 0.18 -0.88
CA ARG A 440 -9.47 0.92 0.01
C ARG A 440 -10.18 2.09 -0.68
N SER A 441 -10.03 2.23 -2.00
CA SER A 441 -10.69 3.32 -2.71
C SER A 441 -12.20 3.13 -2.78
N ILE A 442 -12.92 4.24 -2.71
CA ILE A 442 -14.38 4.28 -2.91
C ILE A 442 -14.66 5.19 -4.09
N TYR A 443 -15.37 4.67 -5.08
CA TYR A 443 -15.65 5.39 -6.32
C TYR A 443 -16.93 4.89 -6.99
N THR A 444 -17.49 5.73 -7.85
CA THR A 444 -18.68 5.44 -8.63
C THR A 444 -18.31 5.32 -10.10
N TYR A 445 -18.83 4.29 -10.76
CA TYR A 445 -18.72 4.13 -12.20
C TYR A 445 -20.03 3.60 -12.79
N ASN A 446 -20.55 4.30 -13.79
CA ASN A 446 -21.78 3.97 -14.51
C ASN A 446 -22.99 3.76 -13.56
N GLY A 447 -23.14 4.65 -12.58
CA GLY A 447 -24.19 4.63 -11.56
C GLY A 447 -24.00 3.60 -10.44
N THR A 448 -22.92 2.81 -10.47
CA THR A 448 -22.63 1.78 -9.46
C THR A 448 -21.53 2.26 -8.53
N LEU A 449 -21.78 2.22 -7.22
CA LEU A 449 -20.78 2.47 -6.19
C LEU A 449 -19.93 1.21 -5.99
N TYR A 450 -18.61 1.36 -6.11
CA TYR A 450 -17.62 0.35 -5.78
C TYR A 450 -16.97 0.75 -4.46
N CYS A 451 -17.12 -0.11 -3.45
CA CYS A 451 -16.61 0.06 -2.10
C CYS A 451 -16.16 -1.32 -1.63
N SER A 452 -14.88 -1.48 -1.33
CA SER A 452 -14.32 -2.79 -1.05
C SER A 452 -14.75 -3.36 0.29
N ASP A 453 -14.65 -4.68 0.39
CA ASP A 453 -14.96 -5.44 1.60
C ASP A 453 -13.97 -5.21 2.75
N SER A 454 -12.93 -4.40 2.53
CA SER A 454 -12.12 -3.78 3.60
C SER A 454 -12.97 -2.96 4.57
N PHE A 455 -14.07 -2.34 4.12
CA PHE A 455 -14.96 -1.56 4.99
C PHE A 455 -16.08 -2.40 5.63
N ALA A 456 -16.17 -3.69 5.32
CA ALA A 456 -17.17 -4.58 5.92
C ALA A 456 -16.85 -4.86 7.41
N LYS A 457 -17.77 -5.51 8.13
CA LYS A 457 -17.60 -5.86 9.56
C LYS A 457 -16.28 -6.61 9.84
N ASP A 458 -15.91 -7.51 8.94
CA ASP A 458 -14.69 -8.30 9.04
C ASP A 458 -13.56 -7.74 8.16
N GLY A 459 -13.66 -6.50 7.68
CA GLY A 459 -12.59 -5.86 6.91
C GLY A 459 -11.57 -5.17 7.81
N ASP A 460 -10.39 -4.93 7.27
CA ASP A 460 -9.28 -4.20 7.92
C ASP A 460 -9.59 -2.71 8.12
N ALA A 461 -10.43 -2.14 7.26
CA ALA A 461 -10.90 -0.76 7.33
C ALA A 461 -12.28 -0.58 8.00
N ASN A 462 -12.75 -1.60 8.73
CA ASN A 462 -14.04 -1.57 9.43
C ASN A 462 -14.14 -0.34 10.36
N SER A 463 -15.32 0.28 10.42
CA SER A 463 -15.68 1.44 11.25
C SER A 463 -14.97 2.77 10.92
N GLN A 464 -14.13 2.81 9.87
CA GLN A 464 -13.63 4.07 9.32
C GLN A 464 -14.79 4.93 8.81
N TYR A 465 -15.70 4.30 8.07
CA TYR A 465 -16.94 4.89 7.59
C TYR A 465 -18.15 4.12 8.12
N ASN A 466 -19.32 4.76 8.04
CA ASN A 466 -20.61 4.13 8.26
C ASN A 466 -21.58 4.62 7.19
N CYS A 467 -21.53 3.99 6.02
CA CYS A 467 -22.32 4.30 4.84
C CYS A 467 -22.58 3.03 4.02
N GLU A 468 -23.45 3.13 3.03
CA GLU A 468 -23.66 2.03 2.08
C GLU A 468 -22.33 1.65 1.38
N PRO A 469 -22.10 0.35 1.09
CA PRO A 469 -23.00 -0.79 1.27
C PRO A 469 -22.93 -1.45 2.66
N TYR A 470 -22.13 -0.91 3.60
CA TYR A 470 -21.88 -1.50 4.92
C TYR A 470 -22.52 -0.71 6.06
N TYR A 471 -23.66 -0.06 5.78
CA TYR A 471 -24.31 0.84 6.72
C TYR A 471 -24.91 0.10 7.92
N ASN A 472 -24.62 0.60 9.11
CA ASN A 472 -25.23 0.18 10.36
C ASN A 472 -26.10 1.31 10.91
N ASN A 473 -27.41 1.09 10.95
CA ASN A 473 -28.40 2.06 11.43
C ASN A 473 -28.30 2.38 12.93
N LYS A 474 -27.56 1.57 13.71
CA LYS A 474 -27.30 1.82 15.14
C LYS A 474 -26.15 2.82 15.38
N LYS A 475 -25.38 3.15 14.34
CA LYS A 475 -24.21 4.04 14.41
C LYS A 475 -24.47 5.32 13.61
N PRO A 476 -23.82 6.46 13.96
CA PRO A 476 -23.96 7.70 13.19
C PRO A 476 -23.48 7.51 11.76
N HIS A 477 -24.15 8.13 10.80
CA HIS A 477 -23.74 8.08 9.40
C HIS A 477 -22.43 8.85 9.20
N ILE A 478 -21.41 8.19 8.64
CA ILE A 478 -20.09 8.75 8.38
C ILE A 478 -19.74 8.43 6.92
N PRO A 479 -19.97 9.34 5.97
CA PRO A 479 -19.63 9.12 4.56
C PRO A 479 -18.14 9.37 4.27
N PRO A 480 -17.60 8.84 3.17
CA PRO A 480 -16.29 9.22 2.65
C PRO A 480 -16.25 10.72 2.35
N ASN A 481 -15.08 11.33 2.53
CA ASN A 481 -14.90 12.75 2.25
C ASN A 481 -13.58 12.99 1.49
N TYR A 482 -13.59 13.95 0.56
CA TYR A 482 -12.45 14.24 -0.31
C TYR A 482 -11.24 14.86 0.40
N SER A 483 -11.41 15.33 1.64
CA SER A 483 -10.33 15.92 2.43
C SER A 483 -9.47 14.87 3.13
N PHE A 484 -9.99 13.64 3.24
CA PHE A 484 -9.30 12.50 3.83
C PHE A 484 -7.95 12.27 3.15
N ASP A 485 -7.93 12.21 1.81
CA ASP A 485 -6.76 11.79 1.04
C ASP A 485 -5.55 12.72 1.26
N LEU A 486 -5.77 14.04 1.28
CA LEU A 486 -4.68 15.00 1.53
C LEU A 486 -4.25 15.03 2.99
N CYS A 487 -5.17 14.82 3.92
CA CYS A 487 -4.82 14.69 5.34
C CYS A 487 -3.92 13.46 5.55
N ARG A 488 -4.33 12.29 5.03
CA ARG A 488 -3.54 11.06 5.15
C ARG A 488 -2.19 11.14 4.45
N LEU A 489 -2.13 11.81 3.30
CA LEU A 489 -0.86 12.08 2.62
C LEU A 489 0.02 13.00 3.46
N GLY A 490 -0.56 14.09 3.98
CA GLY A 490 0.12 15.02 4.87
C GLY A 490 0.72 14.32 6.08
N THR A 491 -0.02 13.40 6.71
CA THR A 491 0.49 12.65 7.85
C THR A 491 1.67 11.75 7.50
N SER A 492 1.71 11.16 6.30
CA SER A 492 2.87 10.38 5.84
C SER A 492 4.08 11.22 5.42
N ILE A 493 3.88 12.51 5.11
CA ILE A 493 4.98 13.42 4.74
C ILE A 493 5.56 14.13 5.96
N TYR A 494 4.76 14.34 7.02
CA TYR A 494 5.08 15.20 8.15
C TYR A 494 6.47 14.93 8.73
N ASP A 495 6.75 13.69 9.11
CA ASP A 495 8.00 13.30 9.79
C ASP A 495 9.22 13.29 8.87
N PHE A 496 9.04 13.40 7.54
CA PHE A 496 10.16 13.55 6.60
C PHE A 496 10.71 14.96 6.53
N ILE A 497 9.86 15.97 6.77
CA ILE A 497 10.20 17.36 6.46
C ILE A 497 10.04 18.32 7.64
N ILE A 498 9.43 17.90 8.75
CA ILE A 498 9.24 18.73 9.94
C ILE A 498 9.94 18.06 11.12
N ASP A 499 10.92 18.75 11.69
CA ASP A 499 11.61 18.29 12.91
C ASP A 499 10.76 18.59 14.16
N ASP A 500 10.86 17.76 15.19
CA ASP A 500 10.12 17.90 16.46
C ASP A 500 10.32 19.26 17.15
N ASP A 501 11.52 19.83 17.02
CA ASP A 501 11.91 21.10 17.63
C ASP A 501 11.57 22.32 16.76
N GLU A 502 11.07 22.10 15.54
CA GLU A 502 10.85 23.17 14.57
C GLU A 502 9.65 24.03 14.95
N LYS A 503 9.91 25.33 15.10
CA LYS A 503 8.85 26.27 15.46
C LYS A 503 8.02 26.62 14.23
N PRO A 504 6.69 26.80 14.35
CA PRO A 504 5.83 27.20 13.24
C PRO A 504 6.23 28.50 12.51
N GLN A 505 7.05 29.34 13.14
CA GLN A 505 7.56 30.59 12.54
C GLN A 505 8.72 30.37 11.58
N ASP A 506 9.49 29.31 11.79
CA ASP A 506 10.70 28.98 11.05
C ASP A 506 10.42 28.08 9.84
N MET A 507 9.25 27.42 9.83
CA MET A 507 8.79 26.55 8.74
C MET A 507 8.71 27.29 7.40
N ASP A 508 9.15 26.64 6.34
CA ASP A 508 8.95 27.05 4.95
C ASP A 508 7.50 26.84 4.48
N ASP A 509 7.21 27.23 3.24
CA ASP A 509 5.86 27.17 2.70
C ASP A 509 5.36 25.74 2.45
N LEU A 510 6.27 24.79 2.18
CA LEU A 510 5.94 23.37 1.99
C LEU A 510 5.60 22.72 3.33
N GLN A 511 6.44 22.91 4.34
CA GLN A 511 6.22 22.45 5.71
C GLN A 511 4.91 23.02 6.27
N LYS A 512 4.65 24.32 6.06
CA LYS A 512 3.37 24.96 6.44
C LYS A 512 2.17 24.31 5.76
N MET A 513 2.29 23.92 4.50
CA MET A 513 1.21 23.24 3.77
C MET A 513 0.92 21.87 4.39
N ILE A 514 1.95 21.04 4.60
CA ILE A 514 1.81 19.71 5.20
C ILE A 514 1.26 19.80 6.63
N CYS A 515 1.76 20.73 7.44
CA CYS A 515 1.24 21.01 8.77
C CYS A 515 -0.22 21.48 8.74
N CYS A 516 -0.65 22.19 7.69
CA CYS A 516 -2.05 22.55 7.51
C CYS A 516 -2.93 21.32 7.24
N TRP A 517 -2.50 20.41 6.36
CA TRP A 517 -3.24 19.19 6.06
C TRP A 517 -3.35 18.24 7.25
N CYS A 518 -2.39 18.28 8.18
CA CYS A 518 -2.41 17.50 9.42
C CYS A 518 -3.31 18.09 10.53
N LYS A 519 -4.20 19.04 10.23
CA LYS A 519 -5.12 19.63 11.21
C LYS A 519 -6.56 19.20 10.98
N ASP A 520 -7.29 18.96 12.06
CA ASP A 520 -8.73 18.74 12.05
C ASP A 520 -9.52 20.04 11.81
N ASP A 521 -10.85 19.93 11.71
CA ASP A 521 -11.77 21.05 11.49
C ASP A 521 -11.76 22.08 12.64
N GLN A 522 -11.23 21.72 13.81
CA GLN A 522 -11.03 22.59 14.96
C GLN A 522 -9.61 23.19 15.02
N GLY A 523 -8.75 22.86 14.04
CA GLY A 523 -7.36 23.32 13.97
C GLY A 523 -6.39 22.56 14.87
N LYS A 524 -6.77 21.41 15.43
CA LYS A 524 -5.88 20.55 16.23
C LYS A 524 -5.08 19.62 15.32
N ASN A 525 -3.80 19.42 15.62
CA ASN A 525 -2.97 18.46 14.91
C ASN A 525 -3.48 17.02 15.15
N VAL A 526 -3.67 16.22 14.08
CA VAL A 526 -4.19 14.85 14.17
C VAL A 526 -3.13 13.81 14.51
N LEU A 527 -1.85 14.09 14.26
CA LEU A 527 -0.71 13.23 14.57
C LEU A 527 -0.30 13.33 16.03
N TYR A 528 -0.08 14.56 16.52
CA TYR A 528 0.58 14.77 17.80
C TYR A 528 -0.25 15.60 18.79
N LYS A 529 -0.14 15.25 20.05
CA LYS A 529 -0.61 16.04 21.19
C LYS A 529 0.41 17.15 21.51
N LYS A 530 0.02 18.09 22.37
CA LYS A 530 0.91 19.22 22.77
C LYS A 530 2.15 18.78 23.55
N ASN A 531 2.11 17.58 24.14
CA ASN A 531 3.22 16.97 24.87
C ASN A 531 4.14 16.13 23.96
N GLY A 532 3.89 16.08 22.65
CA GLY A 532 4.69 15.30 21.70
C GLY A 532 4.25 13.83 21.56
N GLU A 533 3.31 13.36 22.38
CA GLU A 533 2.76 12.01 22.21
C GLU A 533 1.92 11.91 20.95
N GLU A 534 1.95 10.74 20.32
CA GLU A 534 1.01 10.40 19.26
C GLU A 534 -0.43 10.52 19.78
N ARG A 535 -1.28 11.19 18.98
CA ARG A 535 -2.65 11.49 19.35
C ARG A 535 -3.57 10.31 19.07
N TYR A 536 -3.39 9.67 17.92
CA TYR A 536 -4.24 8.58 17.45
C TYR A 536 -3.35 7.46 16.90
N PRO A 537 -2.91 6.52 17.76
CA PRO A 537 -2.05 5.42 17.31
C PRO A 537 -2.79 4.49 16.34
N ASN A 538 -2.03 3.93 15.39
CA ASN A 538 -2.47 2.89 14.46
C ASN A 538 -3.74 3.31 13.66
N PHE A 539 -4.61 2.35 13.38
CA PHE A 539 -5.86 2.54 12.65
C PHE A 539 -6.85 3.55 13.28
N LYS A 540 -6.64 3.96 14.55
CA LYS A 540 -7.42 5.04 15.17
C LYS A 540 -7.26 6.35 14.40
N LEU A 541 -6.08 6.61 13.83
CA LEU A 541 -5.83 7.79 12.99
C LEU A 541 -6.81 7.86 11.82
N TYR A 542 -6.98 6.77 11.08
CA TYR A 542 -7.89 6.68 9.94
C TYR A 542 -9.34 7.00 10.34
N LYS A 543 -9.82 6.42 11.45
CA LYS A 543 -11.18 6.70 11.95
C LYS A 543 -11.36 8.18 12.33
N MET A 544 -10.34 8.80 12.91
CA MET A 544 -10.42 10.18 13.34
C MET A 544 -10.34 11.15 12.16
N ILE A 545 -9.45 10.93 11.19
CA ILE A 545 -9.40 11.73 9.95
C ILE A 545 -10.77 11.70 9.25
N ALA A 546 -11.38 10.52 9.10
CA ALA A 546 -12.69 10.35 8.48
C ALA A 546 -13.81 11.17 9.17
N ARG A 547 -13.71 11.39 10.48
CA ARG A 547 -14.74 12.02 11.31
C ARG A 547 -14.51 13.50 11.58
N THR A 548 -13.27 13.97 11.55
CA THR A 548 -12.93 15.32 12.02
C THR A 548 -12.21 16.18 10.99
N VAL A 549 -11.95 15.67 9.78
CA VAL A 549 -11.23 16.41 8.74
C VAL A 549 -12.08 16.53 7.48
N HIS A 550 -12.58 17.74 7.20
CA HIS A 550 -13.47 18.00 6.05
C HIS A 550 -13.04 19.21 5.21
N ASN A 551 -12.08 20.01 5.68
CA ASN A 551 -11.73 21.28 5.03
C ASN A 551 -10.59 21.19 3.98
N HIS A 552 -9.80 20.12 3.96
CA HIS A 552 -8.64 19.97 3.07
C HIS A 552 -8.97 19.42 1.68
N LYS A 553 -10.01 19.96 1.02
CA LYS A 553 -10.41 19.48 -0.31
C LYS A 553 -9.34 19.83 -1.35
N PRO A 554 -8.95 18.92 -2.27
CA PRO A 554 -7.87 19.17 -3.22
C PRO A 554 -8.05 20.42 -4.09
N ASN A 555 -9.26 20.68 -4.59
CA ASN A 555 -9.55 21.87 -5.40
C ASN A 555 -9.34 23.18 -4.62
N GLU A 556 -9.67 23.21 -3.33
CA GLU A 556 -9.49 24.38 -2.46
C GLU A 556 -8.00 24.65 -2.18
N GLN A 557 -7.16 23.62 -2.19
CA GLN A 557 -5.73 23.77 -1.91
C GLN A 557 -5.01 24.64 -2.95
N LEU A 558 -5.46 24.62 -4.21
CA LEU A 558 -4.87 25.41 -5.30
C LEU A 558 -4.88 26.93 -5.04
N LYS A 559 -5.72 27.41 -4.11
CA LYS A 559 -5.82 28.84 -3.75
C LYS A 559 -4.66 29.33 -2.88
N HIS A 560 -3.84 28.43 -2.34
CA HIS A 560 -2.69 28.77 -1.50
C HIS A 560 -1.52 29.36 -2.30
N SER A 561 -0.71 30.19 -1.65
CA SER A 561 0.41 30.92 -2.28
C SER A 561 1.41 30.00 -2.97
N ILE A 562 1.74 28.87 -2.35
CA ILE A 562 2.67 27.86 -2.87
C ILE A 562 2.22 27.27 -4.22
N PHE A 563 0.93 27.32 -4.56
CA PHE A 563 0.42 26.80 -5.83
C PHE A 563 0.07 27.89 -6.84
N LYS A 564 -0.25 29.11 -6.35
CA LYS A 564 -0.49 30.28 -7.21
C LYS A 564 0.68 30.62 -8.12
N GLN A 565 1.90 30.26 -7.74
CA GLN A 565 3.09 30.44 -8.59
C GLN A 565 3.00 29.70 -9.94
N PHE A 566 2.18 28.66 -10.03
CA PHE A 566 2.00 27.88 -11.27
C PHE A 566 0.94 28.47 -12.22
N LEU A 567 0.20 29.51 -11.82
CA LEU A 567 -0.78 30.15 -12.70
C LEU A 567 -0.12 30.70 -13.96
N PHE A 568 -0.73 30.41 -15.11
CA PHE A 568 -0.21 30.77 -16.43
C PHE A 568 -1.23 31.62 -17.20
N SER A 569 -0.83 32.83 -17.61
CA SER A 569 -1.71 33.80 -18.30
C SER A 569 -1.74 33.67 -19.83
N GLY A 570 -1.12 32.64 -20.40
CA GLY A 570 -1.06 32.42 -21.85
C GLY A 570 -1.96 31.30 -22.33
N THR A 571 -2.03 31.11 -23.65
CA THR A 571 -2.66 29.93 -24.28
C THR A 571 -1.59 28.88 -24.61
N TYR A 572 -1.94 27.61 -24.48
CA TYR A 572 -1.05 26.51 -24.86
C TYR A 572 -1.86 25.41 -25.54
N ASP A 573 -1.43 24.96 -26.72
CA ASP A 573 -2.22 24.06 -27.56
C ASP A 573 -2.24 22.61 -27.03
N LYS A 574 -1.18 22.18 -26.33
CA LYS A 574 -1.01 20.82 -25.82
C LYS A 574 -1.13 20.79 -24.30
N LEU A 575 -2.34 21.00 -23.78
CA LEU A 575 -2.61 20.96 -22.35
C LEU A 575 -3.47 19.74 -21.96
N ILE A 576 -3.40 19.38 -20.69
CA ILE A 576 -4.26 18.38 -20.04
C ILE A 576 -5.54 19.10 -19.63
N ASP A 577 -6.61 18.97 -20.43
CA ASP A 577 -7.89 19.67 -20.19
C ASP A 577 -8.77 18.86 -19.23
N ILE A 578 -8.57 19.05 -17.92
CA ILE A 578 -9.36 18.40 -16.87
C ILE A 578 -10.81 18.88 -16.94
N ASP A 579 -11.06 20.12 -17.39
CA ASP A 579 -12.41 20.66 -17.57
C ASP A 579 -13.23 19.87 -18.60
N SER A 580 -12.57 19.35 -19.63
CA SER A 580 -13.21 18.55 -20.69
C SER A 580 -13.56 17.11 -20.29
N ILE A 581 -12.94 16.57 -19.23
CA ILE A 581 -13.18 15.20 -18.78
C ILE A 581 -14.63 15.07 -18.26
N PRO A 582 -15.45 14.16 -18.81
CA PRO A 582 -16.81 13.95 -18.37
C PRO A 582 -16.86 13.20 -17.04
N SER A 583 -17.99 13.30 -16.33
CA SER A 583 -18.26 12.42 -15.21
C SER A 583 -18.65 11.03 -15.71
N TYR A 584 -17.90 10.03 -15.28
CA TYR A 584 -18.12 8.60 -15.49
C TYR A 584 -18.88 7.93 -14.35
N ALA A 585 -19.07 8.64 -13.23
CA ALA A 585 -19.92 8.22 -12.12
C ALA A 585 -21.34 7.89 -12.56
#